data_AF-A0A3M2AE24-F1
#
_entry.id   AF-A0A3M2AE24-F1
#
_cell.length_a   1.000
_cell.length_b   1.000
_cell.length_c   1.000
_cell.angle_alpha   90.00
_cell.angle_beta   90.00
_cell.angle_gamma   90.00
#
_symmetry.space_group_name_H-M   'P 1'
#
loop_
_entity.id
_entity.type
_entity.pdbx_description
1 polymer ?
#
loop_
_entity_poly.entity_id
_entity_poly.type
_entity_poly.pdbx_seq_one_letter_code
_entity_poly.pdbx_strand_id
1 'polypeptide(L)'
;MADKDTTFETKSTWKDSGYDCDHCGGQVYRRTDFLPGKRKQTYYQCQSCGCQWGLNGGVLRVGNGRYCFQAQQERQETLVESVPAWLTSHRTLLLIGFIVLLILFRFGGLMLLRLLIPLVLVGFVVYSIWKWGREQSWW
;
A
#
# COMPACT_ATOMS: atom_id res chain seq x y z
N MET A 1 49.90 -10.22 10.85
CA MET A 1 48.60 -10.80 10.50
C MET A 1 47.95 -9.84 9.52
N ALA A 2 48.03 -10.15 8.22
CA ALA A 2 47.54 -9.26 7.17
C ALA A 2 46.02 -9.42 7.06
N ASP A 3 45.31 -8.31 7.17
CA ASP A 3 43.87 -8.20 6.98
C ASP A 3 43.55 -8.61 5.54
N LYS A 4 42.76 -9.66 5.38
CA LYS A 4 42.42 -10.20 4.06
C LYS A 4 41.30 -9.31 3.53
N ASP A 5 41.66 -8.32 2.73
CA ASP A 5 40.74 -7.43 2.02
C ASP A 5 39.80 -8.25 1.12
N THR A 6 38.66 -8.67 1.67
CA THR A 6 37.57 -9.30 0.94
C THR A 6 36.88 -8.23 0.11
N THR A 7 37.45 -7.94 -1.05
CA THR A 7 36.77 -7.21 -2.11
C THR A 7 35.59 -8.04 -2.59
N PHE A 8 34.37 -7.63 -2.22
CA PHE A 8 33.14 -8.24 -2.71
C PHE A 8 32.94 -7.84 -4.18
N GLU A 9 33.35 -8.69 -5.10
CA GLU A 9 33.10 -8.45 -6.53
C GLU A 9 31.60 -8.54 -6.83
N THR A 10 31.00 -7.39 -7.12
CA THR A 10 29.67 -7.33 -7.73
C THR A 10 29.82 -7.30 -9.24
N LYS A 11 29.09 -8.17 -9.94
CA LYS A 11 29.14 -8.27 -11.40
C LYS A 11 27.76 -8.12 -12.00
N SER A 12 27.61 -7.17 -12.92
CA SER A 12 26.41 -7.03 -13.73
C SER A 12 26.72 -7.45 -15.17
N THR A 13 25.79 -8.17 -15.78
CA THR A 13 25.88 -8.56 -17.20
C THR A 13 24.64 -8.08 -17.92
N TRP A 14 24.84 -7.51 -19.10
CA TRP A 14 23.77 -6.97 -19.94
C TRP A 14 23.76 -7.76 -21.24
N LYS A 15 22.58 -8.23 -21.62
CA LYS A 15 22.35 -8.88 -22.90
C LYS A 15 21.13 -8.27 -23.54
N ASP A 16 21.16 -8.12 -24.86
CA ASP A 16 19.94 -7.82 -25.60
C ASP A 16 18.90 -8.91 -25.29
N SER A 17 17.69 -8.48 -24.97
CA SER A 17 16.60 -9.41 -24.70
C SER A 17 15.90 -9.86 -25.98
N GLY A 18 16.07 -9.13 -27.09
CA GLY A 18 15.35 -9.34 -28.34
C GLY A 18 13.91 -8.82 -28.34
N TYR A 19 13.54 -8.06 -27.30
CA TYR A 19 12.22 -7.45 -27.16
C TYR A 19 12.31 -5.92 -27.19
N ASP A 20 11.27 -5.31 -27.72
CA ASP A 20 11.07 -3.87 -27.66
C ASP A 20 10.11 -3.53 -26.51
N CYS A 21 10.23 -2.31 -25.99
CA CYS A 21 9.37 -1.85 -24.92
C CYS A 21 7.97 -1.56 -25.45
N ASP A 22 6.96 -2.27 -24.93
CA ASP A 22 5.55 -2.17 -25.31
C ASP A 22 4.96 -0.75 -25.24
N HIS A 23 5.60 0.18 -24.52
CA HIS A 23 5.10 1.54 -24.32
C HIS A 23 5.83 2.60 -25.13
N CYS A 24 7.12 2.41 -25.42
CA CYS A 24 7.94 3.43 -26.11
C CYS A 24 8.68 2.91 -27.34
N GLY A 25 8.59 1.61 -27.63
CA GLY A 25 9.29 0.95 -28.75
C GLY A 25 10.80 0.84 -28.59
N GLY A 26 11.36 1.26 -27.44
CA GLY A 26 12.80 1.22 -27.20
C GLY A 26 13.32 -0.18 -26.85
N GLN A 27 14.54 -0.50 -27.29
CA GLN A 27 15.15 -1.81 -27.07
C GLN A 27 15.28 -2.14 -25.58
N VAL A 28 14.94 -3.38 -25.23
CA VAL A 28 15.00 -3.89 -23.86
C VAL A 28 16.24 -4.76 -23.67
N TYR A 29 16.98 -4.48 -22.61
CA TYR A 29 18.13 -5.27 -22.20
C TYR A 29 17.81 -6.10 -20.97
N ARG A 30 18.24 -7.35 -20.98
CA ARG A 30 18.26 -8.23 -19.83
C ARG A 30 19.53 -7.96 -19.02
N ARG A 31 19.34 -7.44 -17.81
CA ARG A 31 20.39 -7.28 -16.80
C ARG A 31 20.39 -8.48 -15.86
N THR A 32 21.57 -9.03 -15.60
CA THR A 32 21.73 -10.04 -14.56
C THR A 32 22.81 -9.64 -13.59
N ASP A 33 22.42 -9.47 -12.33
CA ASP A 33 23.30 -9.07 -11.24
C ASP A 33 23.71 -10.29 -10.41
N PHE A 34 25.00 -10.37 -10.14
CA PHE A 34 25.62 -11.31 -9.24
C PHE A 34 26.16 -10.55 -8.03
N LEU A 35 25.63 -10.89 -6.85
CA LEU A 35 26.11 -10.40 -5.56
C LEU A 35 26.53 -11.60 -4.71
N PRO A 36 27.72 -11.58 -4.08
CA PRO A 36 28.16 -12.66 -3.19
C PRO A 36 27.14 -12.90 -2.07
N GLY A 37 26.79 -14.17 -1.82
CA GLY A 37 25.82 -14.56 -0.79
C GLY A 37 24.35 -14.27 -1.12
N LYS A 38 24.04 -13.72 -2.30
CA LYS A 38 22.65 -13.55 -2.78
C LYS A 38 22.38 -14.38 -4.02
N ARG A 39 21.11 -14.76 -4.20
CA ARG A 39 20.67 -15.42 -5.43
C ARG A 39 20.84 -14.46 -6.61
N LYS A 40 21.31 -14.98 -7.74
CA LYS A 40 21.39 -14.26 -9.02
C LYS A 40 20.03 -13.63 -9.35
N GLN A 41 20.00 -12.32 -9.57
CA GLN A 41 18.76 -11.59 -9.88
C GLN A 41 18.78 -11.15 -11.34
N THR A 42 17.68 -11.42 -12.06
CA THR A 42 17.50 -11.04 -13.46
C THR A 42 16.43 -9.95 -13.55
N TYR A 43 16.74 -8.92 -14.30
CA TYR A 43 15.90 -7.75 -14.56
C TYR A 43 15.87 -7.45 -16.04
N TYR A 44 14.84 -6.72 -16.47
CA TYR A 44 14.73 -6.18 -17.81
C TYR A 44 14.66 -4.66 -17.70
N GLN A 45 15.36 -3.97 -18.58
CA GLN A 45 15.38 -2.52 -18.61
C GLN A 45 15.33 -2.02 -20.04
N CYS A 46 14.41 -1.08 -20.31
CA CYS A 46 14.39 -0.38 -21.59
C CYS A 46 15.47 0.70 -21.61
N GLN A 47 16.25 0.75 -22.68
CA GLN A 47 17.31 1.76 -22.87
C GLN A 47 16.74 3.16 -23.08
N SER A 48 15.62 3.28 -23.78
CA SER A 48 15.06 4.58 -24.17
C SER A 48 14.31 5.26 -23.03
N CYS A 49 13.37 4.56 -22.38
CA CYS A 49 12.56 5.16 -21.33
C CYS A 49 13.16 4.96 -19.93
N GLY A 50 14.04 3.98 -19.74
CA GLY A 50 14.68 3.68 -18.45
C GLY A 50 13.80 2.88 -17.48
N CYS A 51 12.62 2.43 -17.89
CA CYS A 51 11.80 1.52 -17.08
C CYS A 51 12.53 0.20 -16.82
N GLN A 52 12.46 -0.29 -15.59
CA GLN A 52 13.02 -1.57 -15.17
C GLN A 52 11.96 -2.43 -14.48
N TRP A 53 11.91 -3.70 -14.84
CA TRP A 53 11.02 -4.69 -14.24
C TRP A 53 11.73 -6.01 -13.96
N GLY A 54 11.20 -6.76 -13.01
CA GLY A 54 11.65 -8.12 -12.71
C GLY A 54 11.06 -9.14 -13.68
N LEU A 55 11.54 -10.38 -13.58
CA LEU A 55 11.01 -11.51 -14.37
C LEU A 55 9.50 -11.72 -14.15
N ASN A 56 8.99 -11.42 -12.96
CA ASN A 56 7.58 -11.56 -12.61
C ASN A 56 6.72 -10.38 -13.11
N GLY A 57 7.25 -9.50 -13.97
CA GLY A 57 6.57 -8.30 -14.47
C GLY A 57 6.47 -7.15 -13.45
N GLY A 58 6.87 -7.38 -12.19
CA GLY A 58 6.90 -6.36 -11.14
C GLY A 58 7.82 -5.19 -11.50
N VAL A 59 7.31 -3.97 -11.41
CA VAL A 59 8.07 -2.74 -11.69
C VAL A 59 9.06 -2.50 -10.56
N LEU A 60 10.34 -2.35 -10.92
CA LEU A 60 11.43 -2.07 -9.98
C LEU A 60 11.87 -0.62 -10.04
N ARG A 61 11.82 -0.04 -11.24
CA ARG A 61 12.12 1.38 -11.46
C ARG A 61 11.24 1.91 -12.56
N VAL A 62 10.61 3.04 -12.29
CA VAL A 62 9.90 3.81 -13.30
C VAL A 62 10.93 4.74 -13.94
N GLY A 63 11.02 4.67 -15.26
CA GLY A 63 11.87 5.56 -16.03
C GLY A 63 11.32 6.98 -16.15
N ASN A 64 12.02 7.86 -16.86
CA ASN A 64 11.62 9.27 -16.99
C ASN A 64 10.56 9.51 -18.08
N GLY A 65 10.17 8.48 -18.83
CA GLY A 65 9.17 8.62 -19.90
C GLY A 65 7.73 8.71 -19.37
N ARG A 66 6.90 9.58 -19.95
CA ARG A 66 5.46 9.64 -19.61
C ARG A 66 4.75 8.29 -19.77
N TYR A 67 5.10 7.54 -20.81
CA TYR A 67 4.57 6.21 -21.08
C TYR A 67 4.89 5.18 -19.98
N CYS A 68 6.04 5.30 -19.31
CA CYS A 68 6.42 4.46 -18.17
C CYS A 68 5.50 4.66 -16.97
N PHE A 69 5.15 5.91 -16.70
CA PHE A 69 4.30 6.28 -15.58
C PHE A 69 2.87 5.80 -15.80
N GLN A 70 2.32 6.03 -17.00
CA GLN A 70 0.98 5.57 -17.36
C GLN A 70 0.86 4.05 -17.27
N ALA A 71 1.82 3.30 -17.82
CA ALA A 71 1.84 1.85 -17.75
C ALA A 71 1.92 1.31 -16.31
N GLN A 72 2.55 2.05 -15.39
CA GLN A 72 2.56 1.69 -13.98
C GLN A 72 1.18 1.90 -13.34
N GLN A 73 0.49 3.00 -13.66
CA GLN A 73 -0.84 3.28 -13.13
C GLN A 73 -1.85 2.21 -13.55
N GLU A 74 -1.89 1.84 -14.83
CA GLU A 74 -2.78 0.78 -15.34
C GLU A 74 -2.54 -0.58 -14.62
N ARG A 75 -1.29 -0.89 -14.28
CA ARG A 75 -0.96 -2.11 -13.50
C ARG A 75 -1.38 -2.02 -12.03
N GLN A 76 -1.40 -0.83 -11.44
CA GLN A 76 -1.93 -0.64 -10.09
C GLN A 76 -3.45 -0.73 -10.08
N GLU A 77 -4.11 -0.18 -11.10
CA GLU A 77 -5.57 -0.25 -11.26
C GLU A 77 -6.04 -1.69 -11.40
N THR A 78 -5.37 -2.52 -12.21
CA THR A 78 -5.71 -3.95 -12.34
C THR A 78 -5.52 -4.75 -11.04
N LEU A 79 -4.55 -4.38 -10.19
CA LEU A 79 -4.42 -4.97 -8.86
C LEU A 79 -5.54 -4.55 -7.91
N VAL A 80 -5.98 -3.29 -7.96
CA VAL A 80 -7.09 -2.79 -7.14
C VAL A 80 -8.43 -3.37 -7.60
N GLU A 81 -8.61 -3.61 -8.89
CA GLU A 81 -9.82 -4.22 -9.46
C GLU A 81 -9.94 -5.73 -9.15
N SER A 82 -8.87 -6.35 -8.64
CA SER A 82 -8.93 -7.72 -8.08
C SER A 82 -9.68 -7.82 -6.74
N VAL A 83 -10.07 -6.68 -6.13
CA VAL A 83 -11.03 -6.67 -5.03
C VAL A 83 -12.39 -7.07 -5.61
N PRO A 84 -12.96 -8.21 -5.20
CA PRO A 84 -14.14 -8.72 -5.88
C PRO A 84 -15.30 -7.74 -5.68
N ALA A 85 -15.99 -7.40 -6.76
CA ALA A 85 -17.01 -6.34 -6.80
C ALA A 85 -18.15 -6.51 -5.75
N TRP A 86 -18.34 -7.73 -5.23
CA TRP A 86 -19.28 -7.96 -4.14
C TRP A 86 -18.82 -7.36 -2.80
N LEU A 87 -17.53 -7.14 -2.56
CA LEU A 87 -16.97 -6.57 -1.32
C LEU A 87 -17.05 -5.04 -1.27
N THR A 88 -17.09 -4.38 -2.44
CA THR A 88 -17.23 -2.91 -2.57
C THR A 88 -18.68 -2.46 -2.74
N SER A 89 -19.62 -3.39 -2.90
CA SER A 89 -21.05 -3.08 -2.94
C SER A 89 -21.52 -2.48 -1.62
N HIS A 90 -22.16 -1.31 -1.65
CA HIS A 90 -22.73 -0.68 -0.45
C HIS A 90 -23.65 -1.63 0.32
N ARG A 91 -24.34 -2.54 -0.37
CA ARG A 91 -25.24 -3.52 0.25
C ARG A 91 -24.51 -4.52 1.12
N THR A 92 -23.34 -5.02 0.72
CA THR A 92 -22.57 -5.99 1.50
C THR A 92 -21.85 -5.34 2.67
N LEU A 93 -21.37 -4.10 2.53
CA LEU A 93 -20.83 -3.33 3.65
C LEU A 93 -21.88 -3.07 4.73
N LEU A 94 -23.12 -2.71 4.34
CA LEU A 94 -24.23 -2.57 5.29
C LEU A 94 -24.58 -3.89 5.98
N LEU A 95 -24.56 -5.00 5.24
CA LEU A 95 -24.86 -6.33 5.77
C LEU A 95 -23.80 -6.79 6.79
N ILE A 96 -22.51 -6.60 6.47
CA ILE A 96 -21.39 -6.89 7.39
C ILE A 96 -21.49 -6.00 8.62
N GLY A 97 -21.72 -4.70 8.45
CA GLY A 97 -21.89 -3.76 9.56
C GLY A 97 -23.04 -4.15 10.49
N PHE A 98 -24.17 -4.55 9.92
CA PHE A 98 -25.34 -5.03 10.67
C PHE A 98 -25.06 -6.33 11.43
N ILE A 99 -24.36 -7.30 10.80
CA ILE A 99 -23.95 -8.55 11.46
C ILE A 99 -22.99 -8.26 12.63
N VAL A 100 -22.00 -7.39 12.44
CA VAL A 100 -21.08 -6.98 13.51
C VAL A 100 -21.82 -6.29 14.64
N LEU A 101 -22.75 -5.39 14.32
CA LEU A 101 -23.62 -4.74 15.31
C LEU A 101 -24.42 -5.76 16.11
N LEU A 102 -25.04 -6.74 15.45
CA LEU A 102 -25.79 -7.82 16.10
C LEU A 102 -24.91 -8.70 16.96
N ILE A 103 -23.70 -9.05 16.52
CA ILE A 103 -22.74 -9.84 17.30
C ILE A 103 -22.32 -9.07 18.55
N LEU A 104 -22.01 -7.78 18.42
CA LEU A 104 -21.69 -6.90 19.56
C LEU A 104 -22.88 -6.81 20.53
N PHE A 105 -24.10 -6.69 20.02
CA PHE A 105 -25.31 -6.69 20.83
C PHE A 105 -25.54 -8.02 21.57
N ARG A 106 -25.24 -9.14 20.90
CA ARG A 106 -25.43 -10.51 21.38
C ARG A 106 -24.39 -10.95 22.41
N PHE A 107 -23.14 -10.47 22.30
CA PHE A 107 -22.01 -10.97 23.11
C PHE A 107 -21.56 -10.06 24.25
N GLY A 108 -22.17 -8.89 24.48
CA GLY A 108 -21.87 -8.09 25.68
C GLY A 108 -21.95 -6.57 25.54
N GLY A 109 -22.33 -6.05 24.38
CA GLY A 109 -22.53 -4.61 24.15
C GLY A 109 -23.57 -3.98 25.09
N LEU A 110 -24.48 -4.76 25.66
CA LEU A 110 -25.47 -4.28 26.62
C LEU A 110 -24.86 -3.86 27.97
N MET A 111 -23.69 -4.40 28.36
CA MET A 111 -22.94 -3.95 29.54
C MET A 111 -22.15 -2.67 29.25
N LEU A 112 -21.51 -2.58 28.09
CA LEU A 112 -20.76 -1.37 27.69
C LEU A 112 -21.71 -0.19 27.45
N LEU A 113 -22.86 -0.44 26.81
CA LEU A 113 -23.89 0.57 26.55
C LEU A 113 -24.54 1.06 27.86
N ARG A 114 -24.81 0.16 28.82
CA ARG A 114 -25.31 0.53 30.15
C ARG A 114 -24.32 1.36 30.96
N LEU A 115 -23.01 1.22 30.72
CA LEU A 115 -21.98 1.99 31.41
C LEU A 115 -21.68 3.32 30.70
N LEU A 116 -21.73 3.35 29.37
CA LEU A 116 -21.46 4.56 28.57
C LEU A 116 -22.60 5.58 28.62
N ILE A 117 -23.87 5.16 28.59
CA ILE A 117 -25.03 6.07 28.64
C ILE A 117 -24.99 7.00 29.87
N PRO A 118 -24.84 6.51 31.12
CA PRO A 118 -24.77 7.39 32.28
C PRO A 118 -23.51 8.26 32.28
N LEU A 119 -22.37 7.76 31.79
CA LEU A 119 -21.11 8.51 31.73
C LEU A 119 -21.19 9.70 30.76
N VAL A 120 -21.79 9.49 29.58
CA VAL A 120 -22.04 10.54 28.59
C VAL A 120 -23.04 11.57 29.11
N LEU A 121 -24.12 11.14 29.78
CA LEU A 121 -25.09 12.04 30.40
C LEU A 121 -24.44 12.91 31.48
N VAL A 122 -23.64 12.32 32.37
CA VAL A 122 -22.90 13.06 33.41
C VAL A 122 -21.92 14.05 32.77
N GLY A 123 -21.14 13.62 31.77
CA GLY A 123 -20.22 14.49 31.05
C GLY A 123 -20.92 15.67 30.36
N PHE A 124 -22.07 15.42 29.74
CA PHE A 124 -22.88 16.45 29.10
C PHE A 124 -23.43 17.48 30.09
N VAL A 125 -23.92 17.02 31.25
CA VAL A 125 -24.41 17.91 32.31
C VAL A 125 -23.27 18.77 32.86
N VAL A 126 -22.12 18.18 33.18
CA VAL A 126 -20.94 18.92 33.69
C VAL A 126 -20.45 19.94 32.65
N TYR A 127 -20.35 19.54 31.38
CA TYR A 127 -19.97 20.44 30.30
C TYR A 127 -20.95 21.61 30.14
N SER A 128 -22.25 21.33 30.22
CA SER A 128 -23.29 22.36 30.10
C SER A 128 -23.23 23.36 31.25
N ILE A 129 -23.03 22.91 32.49
CA ILE A 129 -22.86 23.78 33.66
C ILE A 129 -21.59 24.62 33.52
N TRP A 130 -20.48 24.00 33.12
CA TRP A 130 -19.22 24.72 32.95
C TRP A 130 -19.28 25.77 31.83
N LYS A 131 -19.90 25.42 30.71
CA LYS A 131 -20.10 26.34 29.59
C LYS A 131 -21.01 27.50 30.00
N TRP A 132 -22.10 27.22 30.70
CA TRP A 132 -23.02 28.25 31.18
C TRP A 132 -22.38 29.16 32.23
N GLY A 133 -21.60 28.59 33.17
CA GLY A 133 -20.84 29.36 34.16
C GLY A 133 -19.78 30.27 33.52
N ARG A 134 -19.16 29.83 32.42
CA ARG A 134 -18.23 30.67 31.64
C ARG A 134 -18.95 31.83 30.96
N GLU A 135 -20.16 31.61 30.45
CA GLU A 135 -20.97 32.64 29.79
C GLU A 135 -21.56 33.66 30.79
N GLN A 136 -21.73 33.29 32.06
CA GLN A 136 -22.30 34.16 33.09
C GLN A 136 -21.32 35.08 33.83
N SER A 137 -20.03 35.11 33.49
CA SER A 137 -19.01 35.98 34.11
C SER A 137 -19.13 36.05 35.65
N TRP A 138 -19.06 34.90 36.32
CA TRP A 138 -18.82 34.84 37.77
C TRP A 138 -17.31 34.82 38.12
N TRP A 139 -16.47 35.27 37.18
CA TRP A 139 -15.06 35.65 37.35
C TRP A 139 -14.76 36.83 36.44
#